data_AF-A0AAP3AN53-F1
#
_entry.id   AF-A0AAP3AN53-F1
#
_cell.length_a   1.000
_cell.length_b   1.000
_cell.length_c   1.000
_cell.angle_alpha   90.00
_cell.angle_beta   90.00
_cell.angle_gamma   90.00
#
_symmetry.space_group_name_H-M   'P 1'
#
loop_
_entity.id
_entity.type
_entity.pdbx_description
1 polymer ?
#
loop_
_entity_poly.entity_id
_entity_poly.type
_entity_poly.pdbx_seq_one_letter_code
_entity_poly.pdbx_strand_id
1 'polypeptide(L)'
;MVIKKIVLFSYLFSFFACGQKIYKLNRDEYGQYILNDKTRYTFTEIPTIEGLKKIDTTAFYVQIFEGRYYNEDEKRNPLILIFHNDGFVRSQSLLYFGKFDEIANRNTLHYGRYRIIGNNIEIERFVSSPDAGDWHHKYIKKGRLEGDKIVFYEPLITVFEKRKQLPKIQK
;
A
#
# COMPACT_ATOMS: atom_id res chain seq x y z
N MET A 1 43.06 39.85 10.88
CA MET A 1 43.23 38.98 9.69
C MET A 1 42.63 37.62 10.02
N VAL A 2 41.77 37.12 9.15
CA VAL A 2 40.75 36.10 9.43
C VAL A 2 41.37 34.71 9.49
N ILE A 3 41.39 34.08 10.67
CA ILE A 3 41.48 32.62 10.78
C ILE A 3 40.14 32.15 11.34
N LYS A 4 39.14 32.09 10.46
CA LYS A 4 37.82 31.52 10.75
C LYS A 4 37.67 30.25 9.93
N LYS A 5 37.28 29.18 10.63
CA LYS A 5 36.45 28.07 10.15
C LYS A 5 37.06 27.14 9.08
N ILE A 6 37.88 26.17 9.49
CA ILE A 6 38.11 24.94 8.70
C ILE A 6 37.92 23.69 9.57
N VAL A 7 36.92 23.69 10.46
CA VAL A 7 36.49 22.46 11.16
C VAL A 7 34.96 22.46 11.28
N LEU A 8 34.26 22.53 10.15
CA LEU A 8 32.80 22.37 10.14
C LEU A 8 32.26 21.96 8.77
N PHE A 9 32.89 20.99 8.11
CA PHE A 9 32.38 20.46 6.83
C PHE A 9 32.33 18.94 6.74
N SER A 10 32.85 18.21 7.73
CA SER A 10 32.82 16.74 7.77
C SER A 10 31.56 16.15 8.41
N TYR A 11 30.70 16.96 9.03
CA TYR A 11 29.45 16.51 9.68
C TYR A 11 28.19 16.67 8.84
N LEU A 12 28.26 17.26 7.63
CA LEU A 12 27.08 17.43 6.77
C LEU A 12 26.77 16.24 5.87
N PHE A 13 27.68 15.27 5.72
CA PHE A 13 27.50 14.13 4.80
C PHE A 13 26.83 12.90 5.42
N SER A 14 26.56 12.89 6.73
CA SER A 14 25.95 11.75 7.43
C SER A 14 24.42 11.76 7.48
N PHE A 15 23.74 12.74 6.86
CA PHE A 15 22.27 12.87 6.94
C PHE A 15 21.45 12.33 5.75
N PHE A 16 22.08 11.75 4.71
CA PHE A 16 21.34 11.37 3.48
C PHE A 16 21.40 9.88 3.08
N ALA A 17 21.77 8.97 3.99
CA ALA A 17 21.74 7.53 3.69
C ALA A 17 20.95 6.72 4.73
N CYS A 18 19.74 7.15 5.06
CA CYS A 18 18.73 6.17 5.51
C CYS A 18 18.16 5.49 4.26
N GLY A 19 18.98 4.68 3.59
CA GLY A 19 18.58 3.97 2.38
C GLY A 19 17.44 3.02 2.69
N GLN A 20 16.28 3.21 2.04
CA GLN A 20 15.16 2.29 2.16
C GLN A 20 15.61 0.91 1.67
N LYS A 21 15.48 -0.12 2.53
CA LYS A 21 15.90 -1.48 2.18
C LYS A 21 15.13 -1.97 0.96
N ILE A 22 15.88 -2.41 -0.05
CA ILE A 22 15.36 -3.03 -1.28
C ILE A 22 15.49 -4.56 -1.22
N TYR A 23 14.58 -5.24 -1.91
CA TYR A 23 14.43 -6.68 -1.90
C TYR A 23 14.26 -7.17 -3.33
N LYS A 24 15.11 -8.10 -3.76
CA LYS A 24 14.92 -8.79 -5.03
C LYS A 24 13.87 -9.89 -4.85
N LEU A 25 12.83 -9.86 -5.68
CA LEU A 25 11.75 -10.86 -5.68
C LEU A 25 11.77 -11.66 -6.97
N ASN A 26 11.38 -12.93 -6.88
CA ASN A 26 11.23 -13.80 -8.03
C ASN A 26 9.76 -13.85 -8.44
N ARG A 27 9.50 -14.23 -9.69
CA ARG A 27 8.14 -14.49 -10.19
C ARG A 27 7.80 -15.97 -10.06
N ASP A 28 6.52 -16.27 -9.83
CA ASP A 28 5.97 -17.63 -9.99
C ASP A 28 5.81 -17.99 -11.47
N GLU A 29 5.33 -19.21 -11.73
CA GLU A 29 5.00 -19.71 -13.07
C GLU A 29 3.91 -18.90 -13.79
N TYR A 30 3.15 -18.08 -13.05
CA TYR A 30 2.09 -17.20 -13.55
C TYR A 30 2.55 -15.75 -13.73
N GLY A 31 3.83 -15.46 -13.48
CA GLY A 31 4.42 -14.14 -13.60
C GLY A 31 4.18 -13.19 -12.41
N GLN A 32 3.60 -13.65 -11.30
CA GLN A 32 3.40 -12.85 -10.09
C GLN A 32 4.65 -12.84 -9.22
N TYR A 33 5.02 -11.67 -8.71
CA TYR A 33 6.10 -11.55 -7.73
C TYR A 33 5.74 -12.18 -6.38
N ILE A 34 6.60 -13.08 -5.92
CA ILE A 34 6.46 -13.80 -4.65
C ILE A 34 7.41 -13.22 -3.60
N LEU A 35 6.85 -12.89 -2.44
CA LEU A 35 7.56 -12.55 -1.21
C LEU A 35 8.40 -13.76 -0.74
N ASN A 36 9.64 -13.50 -0.36
CA ASN A 36 10.58 -14.49 0.19
C ASN A 36 10.80 -14.31 1.70
N ASP A 37 11.67 -15.15 2.27
CA ASP A 37 12.06 -15.17 3.68
C ASP A 37 12.66 -13.84 4.18
N LYS A 38 13.22 -13.04 3.27
CA LYS A 38 13.78 -11.70 3.54
C LYS A 38 12.73 -10.60 3.56
N THR A 39 11.57 -10.80 2.91
CA THR A 39 10.45 -9.84 2.86
C THR A 39 9.42 -10.09 3.96
N ARG A 40 9.83 -9.82 5.20
CA ARG A 40 8.91 -9.91 6.35
C ARG A 40 8.18 -8.59 6.56
N TYR A 41 6.87 -8.66 6.81
CA TYR A 41 6.10 -7.51 7.29
C TYR A 41 6.54 -7.11 8.70
N THR A 42 6.52 -5.82 8.97
CA THR A 42 6.71 -5.24 10.30
C THR A 42 5.42 -5.33 11.11
N PHE A 43 4.27 -5.20 10.45
CA PHE A 43 2.96 -5.38 11.08
C PHE A 43 2.65 -6.87 11.22
N THR A 44 2.96 -7.43 12.38
CA THR A 44 2.72 -8.85 12.71
C THR A 44 1.44 -9.07 13.50
N GLU A 45 0.96 -8.06 14.21
CA GLU A 45 -0.23 -8.16 15.06
C GLU A 45 -1.53 -8.05 14.26
N ILE A 46 -2.55 -8.80 14.69
CA ILE A 46 -3.92 -8.68 14.19
C ILE A 46 -4.52 -7.38 14.74
N PRO A 47 -5.30 -6.61 13.96
CA PRO A 47 -5.99 -5.44 14.49
C PRO A 47 -6.84 -5.78 15.72
N THR A 48 -6.89 -4.85 16.68
CA THR A 48 -7.70 -5.03 17.89
C THR A 48 -9.18 -5.19 17.54
N ILE A 49 -9.97 -5.76 18.45
CA ILE A 49 -11.44 -5.89 18.28
C ILE A 49 -12.07 -4.53 17.97
N GLU A 50 -11.63 -3.46 18.63
CA GLU A 50 -12.08 -2.09 18.37
C GLU A 50 -11.69 -1.61 16.97
N GLY A 51 -10.48 -1.93 16.50
CA GLY A 51 -10.05 -1.65 15.14
C GLY A 51 -10.89 -2.40 14.10
N LEU A 52 -11.13 -3.69 14.31
CA LEU A 52 -11.93 -4.53 13.42
C LEU A 52 -13.38 -4.06 13.31
N LYS A 53 -13.96 -3.42 14.35
CA LYS A 53 -15.28 -2.78 14.26
C LYS A 53 -15.32 -1.57 13.32
N LYS A 54 -14.18 -0.95 13.03
CA LYS A 54 -14.08 0.24 12.16
C LYS A 54 -13.85 -0.10 10.69
N ILE A 55 -13.53 -1.35 10.37
CA ILE A 55 -13.36 -1.84 8.99
C ILE A 55 -14.31 -3.00 8.74
N ASP A 56 -15.24 -2.79 7.82
CA ASP A 56 -16.09 -3.85 7.29
C ASP A 56 -15.28 -4.79 6.37
N THR A 57 -14.89 -5.95 6.88
CA THR A 57 -14.16 -6.99 6.13
C THR A 57 -15.04 -7.76 5.13
N THR A 58 -16.34 -7.47 5.08
CA THR A 58 -17.29 -8.04 4.11
C THR A 58 -17.55 -7.11 2.92
N ALA A 59 -16.93 -5.92 2.91
CA ALA A 59 -17.12 -4.90 1.89
C ALA A 59 -15.89 -4.74 0.99
N PHE A 60 -16.12 -4.13 -0.17
CA PHE A 60 -15.08 -3.62 -1.04
C PHE A 60 -14.84 -2.15 -0.70
N TYR A 61 -13.59 -1.74 -0.58
CA TYR A 61 -13.23 -0.32 -0.52
C TYR A 61 -12.73 0.08 -1.89
N VAL A 62 -13.55 0.81 -2.63
CA VAL A 62 -13.32 1.13 -4.04
C VAL A 62 -12.77 2.54 -4.12
N GLN A 63 -11.68 2.72 -4.84
CA GLN A 63 -11.11 4.03 -5.09
C GLN A 63 -12.14 4.92 -5.77
N ILE A 64 -12.39 6.08 -5.19
CA ILE A 64 -13.18 7.14 -5.79
C ILE A 64 -12.25 8.30 -6.17
N PHE A 65 -12.65 9.01 -7.21
CA PHE A 65 -11.84 10.05 -7.84
C PHE A 65 -12.44 11.42 -7.46
N GLU A 66 -12.12 11.86 -6.25
CA GLU A 66 -12.54 13.18 -5.74
C GLU A 66 -11.33 14.13 -5.74
N GLY A 67 -11.55 15.37 -6.17
CA GLY A 67 -10.51 16.41 -6.16
C GLY A 67 -9.75 16.55 -7.47
N ARG A 68 -8.43 16.39 -7.44
CA ARG A 68 -7.47 16.68 -8.53
C ARG A 68 -7.85 16.04 -9.89
N TYR A 69 -7.17 16.46 -10.95
CA TYR A 69 -7.33 15.83 -12.27
C TYR A 69 -6.93 14.34 -12.22
N TYR A 70 -7.85 13.49 -12.69
CA TYR A 70 -7.62 12.07 -12.96
C TYR A 70 -7.98 11.84 -14.42
N ASN A 71 -7.16 11.06 -15.13
CA ASN A 71 -7.46 10.73 -16.51
C ASN A 71 -8.59 9.69 -16.58
N GLU A 72 -9.21 9.56 -17.76
CA GLU A 72 -10.34 8.64 -17.94
C GLU A 72 -9.95 7.16 -17.79
N ASP A 73 -8.70 6.80 -18.07
CA ASP A 73 -8.22 5.43 -17.92
C ASP A 73 -8.09 5.03 -16.44
N GLU A 74 -7.60 5.95 -15.59
CA GLU A 74 -7.60 5.79 -14.14
C GLU A 74 -9.01 5.59 -13.61
N LYS A 75 -9.96 6.43 -14.06
CA LYS A 75 -11.37 6.35 -13.64
C LYS A 75 -12.04 5.04 -14.05
N ARG A 76 -11.69 4.48 -15.20
CA ARG A 76 -12.21 3.20 -15.70
C ARG A 76 -11.67 1.99 -14.94
N ASN A 77 -10.53 2.13 -14.25
CA ASN A 77 -9.87 1.03 -13.55
C ASN A 77 -9.52 1.38 -12.09
N PRO A 78 -10.52 1.66 -11.23
CA PRO A 78 -10.27 2.00 -9.83
C PRO A 78 -9.57 0.86 -9.10
N LEU A 79 -8.71 1.22 -8.13
CA LEU A 79 -8.16 0.26 -7.19
C LEU A 79 -9.22 -0.17 -6.17
N ILE A 80 -9.22 -1.44 -5.82
CA ILE A 80 -10.09 -2.03 -4.80
C ILE A 80 -9.21 -2.54 -3.67
N LEU A 81 -9.61 -2.25 -2.43
CA LEU A 81 -9.03 -2.84 -1.23
C LEU A 81 -10.04 -3.80 -0.60
N ILE A 82 -9.55 -4.97 -0.19
CA ILE A 82 -10.30 -5.98 0.55
C ILE A 82 -9.55 -6.25 1.85
N PHE A 83 -10.20 -6.05 2.99
CA PHE A 83 -9.61 -6.27 4.30
C PHE A 83 -10.02 -7.62 4.85
N HIS A 84 -9.07 -8.32 5.48
CA HIS A 84 -9.29 -9.58 6.16
C HIS A 84 -9.24 -9.37 7.68
N ASN A 85 -9.99 -10.17 8.42
CA ASN A 85 -10.09 -10.10 9.88
C ASN A 85 -8.77 -10.42 10.61
N ASP A 86 -7.86 -11.11 9.95
CA ASP A 86 -6.55 -11.48 10.49
C ASP A 86 -5.45 -10.43 10.26
N GLY A 87 -5.80 -9.25 9.74
CA GLY A 87 -4.85 -8.14 9.53
C GLY A 87 -4.19 -8.13 8.15
N PHE A 88 -4.59 -9.01 7.22
CA PHE A 88 -4.20 -8.89 5.81
C PHE A 88 -5.11 -7.95 5.03
N VAL A 89 -4.55 -7.28 4.04
CA VAL A 89 -5.30 -6.47 3.07
C VAL A 89 -4.85 -6.83 1.66
N ARG A 90 -5.79 -7.13 0.77
CA ARG A 90 -5.54 -7.33 -0.65
C ARG A 90 -5.83 -6.05 -1.43
N SER A 91 -5.05 -5.77 -2.46
CA SER A 91 -5.36 -4.73 -3.44
C SER A 91 -5.31 -5.23 -4.87
N GLN A 92 -6.31 -4.85 -5.65
CA GLN A 92 -6.43 -5.24 -7.05
C GLN A 92 -7.18 -4.15 -7.82
N SER A 93 -6.84 -3.95 -9.10
CA SER A 93 -7.61 -3.04 -9.94
C SER A 93 -8.92 -3.70 -10.39
N LEU A 94 -9.94 -2.89 -10.66
CA LEU A 94 -11.24 -3.38 -11.10
C LEU A 94 -11.15 -4.27 -12.36
N LEU A 95 -10.35 -3.87 -13.35
CA LEU A 95 -10.18 -4.60 -14.62
C LEU A 95 -9.66 -6.03 -14.44
N TYR A 96 -8.82 -6.25 -13.42
CA TYR A 96 -8.21 -7.56 -13.14
C TYR A 96 -8.86 -8.26 -11.96
N PHE A 97 -9.96 -7.74 -11.41
CA PHE A 97 -10.63 -8.30 -10.26
C PHE A 97 -11.08 -9.75 -10.53
N GLY A 98 -10.79 -10.67 -9.60
CA GLY A 98 -11.14 -12.09 -9.75
C GLY A 98 -10.14 -12.90 -10.62
N LYS A 99 -9.40 -12.26 -11.52
CA LYS A 99 -8.56 -12.96 -12.53
C LYS A 99 -7.46 -13.83 -11.93
N PHE A 100 -6.93 -13.41 -10.79
CA PHE A 100 -5.81 -14.08 -10.12
C PHE A 100 -6.22 -14.70 -8.80
N ASP A 101 -7.51 -14.82 -8.49
CA ASP A 101 -7.97 -15.23 -7.14
C ASP A 101 -7.57 -16.65 -6.80
N GLU A 102 -7.47 -17.53 -7.80
CA GLU A 102 -7.06 -18.93 -7.63
C GLU A 102 -5.56 -19.07 -7.31
N ILE A 103 -4.75 -18.07 -7.69
CA ILE A 103 -3.28 -18.14 -7.65
C ILE A 103 -2.70 -17.15 -6.63
N ALA A 104 -3.34 -15.99 -6.46
CA ALA A 104 -2.90 -14.92 -5.58
C ALA A 104 -3.08 -15.33 -4.12
N ASN A 105 -1.94 -15.66 -3.51
CA ASN A 105 -1.83 -15.98 -2.09
C ASN A 105 -1.22 -14.79 -1.32
N ARG A 106 -1.17 -14.90 0.00
CA ARG A 106 -0.71 -13.83 0.92
C ARG A 106 0.77 -13.51 0.82
N ASN A 107 1.52 -14.31 0.07
CA ASN A 107 2.92 -14.10 -0.27
C ASN A 107 3.10 -13.48 -1.66
N THR A 108 2.08 -12.84 -2.24
CA THR A 108 2.22 -12.02 -3.46
C THR A 108 2.25 -10.51 -3.15
N LEU A 109 2.69 -9.70 -4.12
CA LEU A 109 2.62 -8.23 -4.04
C LEU A 109 1.18 -7.66 -3.98
N HIS A 110 0.17 -8.46 -4.29
CA HIS A 110 -1.22 -8.06 -4.15
C HIS A 110 -1.66 -7.93 -2.69
N TYR A 111 -0.89 -8.52 -1.76
CA TYR A 111 -1.18 -8.52 -0.34
C TYR A 111 -0.29 -7.57 0.46
N GLY A 112 -0.87 -7.06 1.54
CA GLY A 112 -0.22 -6.28 2.56
C GLY A 112 -0.75 -6.63 3.95
N ARG A 113 -0.19 -5.98 4.96
CA ARG A 113 -0.67 -6.00 6.33
C ARG A 113 -1.23 -4.65 6.71
N TYR A 114 -2.25 -4.62 7.56
CA TYR A 114 -2.81 -3.36 8.04
C TYR A 114 -2.95 -3.35 9.56
N ARG A 115 -2.93 -2.13 10.12
CA ARG A 115 -3.26 -1.87 11.52
C ARG A 115 -4.12 -0.63 11.64
N ILE A 116 -4.89 -0.57 12.72
CA ILE A 116 -5.78 0.56 13.04
C ILE A 116 -5.42 1.05 14.44
N ILE A 117 -5.15 2.35 14.55
CA ILE A 117 -4.80 3.02 15.81
C ILE A 117 -5.69 4.25 15.94
N GLY A 118 -6.65 4.21 16.85
CA GLY A 118 -7.69 5.24 16.90
C GLY A 118 -8.46 5.27 15.58
N ASN A 119 -8.49 6.43 14.90
CA ASN A 119 -9.10 6.57 13.57
C ASN A 119 -8.07 6.52 12.42
N ASN A 120 -6.81 6.24 12.73
CA ASN A 120 -5.77 6.11 11.72
C ASN A 120 -5.70 4.67 11.24
N ILE A 121 -5.44 4.50 9.95
CA ILE A 121 -5.15 3.21 9.32
C ILE A 121 -3.80 3.29 8.64
N GLU A 122 -3.00 2.25 8.81
CA GLU A 122 -1.74 2.09 8.09
C GLU A 122 -1.73 0.76 7.35
N ILE A 123 -1.23 0.77 6.12
CA ILE A 123 -1.10 -0.41 5.26
C ILE A 123 0.35 -0.56 4.86
N GLU A 124 0.96 -1.66 5.27
CA GLU A 124 2.31 -2.06 4.86
C GLU A 124 2.23 -2.99 3.65
N ARG A 125 2.98 -2.67 2.60
CA ARG A 125 3.08 -3.45 1.34
C ARG A 125 4.50 -3.47 0.83
N PHE A 126 4.75 -4.37 -0.12
CA PHE A 126 5.92 -4.29 -0.99
C PHE A 126 5.48 -3.69 -2.32
N VAL A 127 6.23 -2.71 -2.82
CA VAL A 127 5.96 -2.03 -4.08
C VAL A 127 7.21 -2.03 -4.95
N SER A 128 7.02 -2.04 -6.27
CA SER A 128 8.13 -2.03 -7.22
C SER A 128 8.87 -0.70 -7.14
N SER A 129 10.19 -0.75 -7.19
CA SER A 129 11.00 0.46 -7.34
C SER A 129 10.96 0.90 -8.81
N PRO A 130 10.65 2.18 -9.11
CA PRO A 130 10.34 2.65 -10.48
C PRO A 130 11.36 2.27 -11.56
N ASP A 131 12.63 2.12 -11.18
CA ASP A 131 13.74 1.92 -12.12
C ASP A 131 14.46 0.57 -11.95
N ALA A 132 13.92 -0.36 -11.16
CA ALA A 132 14.71 -1.47 -10.65
C ALA A 132 14.16 -2.88 -10.94
N GLY A 133 13.33 -3.07 -11.97
CA GLY A 133 12.91 -4.41 -12.42
C GLY A 133 12.34 -5.28 -11.30
N ASP A 134 13.06 -6.33 -10.91
CA ASP A 134 12.66 -7.28 -9.85
C ASP A 134 12.91 -6.78 -8.41
N TRP A 135 13.41 -5.56 -8.25
CA TRP A 135 13.68 -4.96 -6.95
C TRP A 135 12.48 -4.18 -6.43
N HIS A 136 12.13 -4.48 -5.18
CA HIS A 136 10.97 -3.96 -4.49
C HIS A 136 11.39 -3.35 -3.17
N HIS A 137 10.60 -2.42 -2.65
CA HIS A 137 10.81 -1.86 -1.32
C HIS A 137 9.53 -1.96 -0.50
N LYS A 138 9.71 -1.97 0.81
CA LYS A 138 8.59 -1.96 1.76
C LYS A 138 8.07 -0.53 1.90
N TYR A 139 6.78 -0.33 1.71
CA TYR A 139 6.12 0.95 1.80
C TYR A 139 4.96 0.88 2.82
N ILE A 140 4.84 1.91 3.65
CA ILE A 140 3.73 2.06 4.61
C ILE A 140 2.86 3.22 4.16
N LYS A 141 1.67 2.90 3.65
CA LYS A 141 0.65 3.87 3.29
C LYS A 141 -0.13 4.27 4.54
N LYS A 142 -0.21 5.57 4.83
CA LYS A 142 -0.92 6.11 5.99
C LYS A 142 -2.21 6.81 5.58
N GLY A 143 -3.26 6.63 6.37
CA GLY A 143 -4.56 7.23 6.13
C GLY A 143 -5.43 7.31 7.37
N ARG A 144 -6.66 7.79 7.17
CA ARG A 144 -7.68 7.96 8.20
C ARG A 144 -9.00 7.36 7.76
N LEU A 145 -9.73 6.83 8.74
CA LEU A 145 -11.10 6.33 8.60
C LEU A 145 -12.07 7.49 8.83
N GLU A 146 -12.94 7.74 7.85
CA GLU A 146 -13.92 8.82 7.84
C GLU A 146 -15.29 8.28 7.38
N GLY A 147 -16.07 7.76 8.34
CA GLY A 147 -17.34 7.11 8.05
C GLY A 147 -17.15 5.91 7.12
N ASP A 148 -17.74 5.99 5.93
CA ASP A 148 -17.62 4.95 4.89
C ASP A 148 -16.40 5.13 3.98
N LYS A 149 -15.54 6.11 4.27
CA LYS A 149 -14.34 6.42 3.48
C LYS A 149 -13.05 6.09 4.22
N ILE A 150 -12.02 5.75 3.45
CA ILE A 150 -10.62 5.73 3.87
C ILE A 150 -9.87 6.75 3.05
N VAL A 151 -9.26 7.73 3.70
CA VAL A 151 -8.49 8.79 3.07
C VAL A 151 -7.00 8.54 3.33
N PHE A 152 -6.23 8.24 2.29
CA PHE A 152 -4.77 8.11 2.38
C PHE A 152 -4.08 9.37 1.87
N TYR A 153 -2.96 9.73 2.51
CA TYR A 153 -2.40 11.08 2.41
C TYR A 153 -1.14 11.23 1.52
N GLU A 154 -0.68 10.21 0.77
CA GLU A 154 0.66 10.28 0.12
C GLU A 154 0.84 9.49 -1.19
N PRO A 155 1.70 9.97 -2.11
CA PRO A 155 2.09 11.39 -2.31
C PRO A 155 0.90 12.25 -2.79
N LEU A 156 -0.22 11.60 -3.07
CA LEU A 156 -1.45 12.18 -3.58
C LEU A 156 -2.61 11.62 -2.76
N ILE A 157 -3.59 12.47 -2.45
CA ILE A 157 -4.76 12.03 -1.71
C ILE A 157 -5.49 10.97 -2.55
N THR A 158 -5.70 9.81 -1.93
CA THR A 158 -6.51 8.74 -2.52
C THR A 158 -7.60 8.37 -1.54
N VAL A 159 -8.83 8.39 -2.03
CA VAL A 159 -10.02 8.12 -1.23
C VAL A 159 -10.60 6.79 -1.68
N PHE A 160 -10.95 5.95 -0.72
CA PHE A 160 -11.63 4.68 -0.96
C PHE A 160 -12.96 4.70 -0.23
N GLU A 161 -14.02 4.35 -0.93
CA GLU A 161 -15.38 4.31 -0.39
C GLU A 161 -15.84 2.86 -0.23
N LYS A 162 -16.46 2.57 0.90
CA LYS A 162 -17.04 1.27 1.23
C LYS A 162 -18.24 0.98 0.32
N ARG A 163 -18.22 -0.16 -0.36
CA ARG A 163 -19.27 -0.65 -1.26
C ARG A 163 -19.57 -2.12 -1.00
N LYS A 164 -20.86 -2.47 -1.05
CA LYS A 164 -21.33 -3.87 -0.94
C LYS A 164 -21.25 -4.63 -2.26
N GLN A 165 -21.11 -3.92 -3.37
CA GLN A 165 -20.99 -4.48 -4.71
C GLN A 165 -19.86 -3.79 -5.47
N LEU A 166 -19.22 -4.52 -6.36
CA LEU A 166 -18.21 -3.95 -7.25
C LEU A 166 -18.86 -2.98 -8.24
N PRO A 167 -18.17 -1.88 -8.61
CA PRO A 167 -18.62 -1.04 -9.71
C PRO A 167 -18.61 -1.84 -11.02
N LYS A 168 -19.53 -1.50 -11.94
CA LYS A 168 -19.54 -2.08 -13.28
C LYS A 168 -18.36 -1.55 -14.08
N ILE A 169 -17.68 -2.43 -14.82
CA ILE A 169 -16.66 -2.04 -15.79
C ILE A 169 -17.36 -1.23 -16.90
N GLN A 170 -16.97 0.02 -17.08
CA GLN A 170 -17.42 0.85 -18.20
C GLN A 170 -16.57 0.46 -19.41
N LYS A 171 -17.23 -0.01 -20.48
CA LYS A 171 -16.60 -0.36 -21.76
C LYS A 171 -16.37 0.88 -22.62
#